data_AF-A0A9X0WAQ7-F1
#
_entry.id   AF-A0A9X0WAQ7-F1
#
_cell.length_a   1.000
_cell.length_b   1.000
_cell.length_c   1.000
_cell.angle_alpha   90.00
_cell.angle_beta   90.00
_cell.angle_gamma   90.00
#
_symmetry.space_group_name_H-M   'P 1'
#
loop_
_entity.id
_entity.type
_entity.pdbx_description
1 polymer ?
#
loop_
_entity_poly.entity_id
_entity_poly.type
_entity_poly.pdbx_seq_one_letter_code
_entity_poly.pdbx_strand_id
1 'polypeptide(L)'
;MPDHLTPNYDPSTPLRLLIVEDSPADQRLIEEMLIGSSITTEAVASLAEAEARLSRGNLELVLLDLGLPDSQGLDGLIRLLAEAPGIPIVVMTGLRDDELGFEALRVGAEDFLQKDWIADAALIKRSLRFALERHRLRLRVQIAEREQEAMALERIGGVAKVRISASAFGLKPLRDSDPTLFTEIRDTYGQILRAAAERQVYQVQHPISDQLRKLADQLGFVRASPRDLIDIHSAALEIETHSVGPAHERLIINEGRITILELMGYLASYYRRYYVGSMGIQARGA
;
A
#
# COMPACT_ATOMS: atom_id res chain seq x y z
N MET A 1 13.04 -7.07 -23.80
CA MET A 1 13.04 -7.39 -22.35
C MET A 1 14.35 -6.89 -21.81
N PRO A 2 14.36 -5.79 -21.05
CA PRO A 2 15.59 -5.36 -20.42
C PRO A 2 15.52 -5.59 -18.90
N ASP A 3 16.61 -6.15 -18.40
CA ASP A 3 16.86 -6.72 -17.07
C ASP A 3 17.33 -5.59 -16.14
N HIS A 4 16.43 -5.02 -15.32
CA HIS A 4 16.70 -3.78 -14.57
C HIS A 4 16.35 -3.81 -13.07
N LEU A 5 15.91 -4.94 -12.51
CA LEU A 5 15.42 -4.98 -11.13
C LEU A 5 16.17 -6.00 -10.27
N THR A 6 17.48 -6.05 -10.41
CA THR A 6 18.35 -6.56 -9.36
C THR A 6 19.12 -5.38 -8.77
N PRO A 7 19.00 -5.06 -7.46
CA PRO A 7 20.19 -4.60 -6.76
C PRO A 7 21.13 -5.81 -6.81
N ASN A 8 22.08 -5.73 -7.73
CA ASN A 8 23.17 -6.69 -7.88
C ASN A 8 23.82 -6.84 -6.50
N TYR A 9 23.53 -7.94 -5.80
CA TYR A 9 24.12 -8.21 -4.49
C TYR A 9 25.57 -8.61 -4.73
N ASP A 10 26.43 -7.60 -4.64
CA ASP A 10 27.85 -7.82 -4.52
C ASP A 10 28.16 -8.04 -3.02
N PRO A 11 28.61 -9.24 -2.60
CA PRO A 11 29.07 -9.47 -1.23
C PRO A 11 30.24 -8.58 -0.81
N SER A 12 30.81 -7.79 -1.74
CA SER A 12 31.80 -6.75 -1.48
C SER A 12 31.19 -5.41 -1.00
N THR A 13 29.87 -5.23 -1.06
CA THR A 13 29.24 -3.96 -0.66
C THR A 13 29.38 -3.77 0.86
N PRO A 14 30.07 -2.72 1.32
CA PRO A 14 30.32 -2.51 2.74
C PRO A 14 29.01 -2.23 3.48
N LEU A 15 28.76 -3.01 4.54
CA LEU A 15 27.59 -2.87 5.40
C LEU A 15 27.76 -1.67 6.33
N ARG A 16 26.82 -0.73 6.32
CA ARG A 16 26.88 0.44 7.24
C ARG A 16 26.07 0.20 8.50
N LEU A 17 26.77 -0.02 9.61
CA LEU A 17 26.21 -0.23 10.94
C LEU A 17 26.21 1.08 11.73
N LEU A 18 25.08 1.44 12.31
CA LEU A 18 25.00 2.45 13.38
C LEU A 18 25.05 1.75 14.73
N ILE A 19 25.99 2.14 15.58
CA ILE A 19 26.10 1.71 16.98
C ILE A 19 25.52 2.81 17.86
N VAL A 20 24.54 2.48 18.68
CA VAL A 20 23.92 3.41 19.65
C VAL A 20 24.27 2.91 21.04
N GLU A 21 25.27 3.54 21.66
CA GLU A 21 25.89 3.10 22.92
C GLU A 21 26.53 4.32 23.59
N ASP A 22 26.27 4.59 24.86
CA ASP A 22 26.78 5.78 25.54
C ASP A 22 28.20 5.60 26.09
N SER A 23 28.65 4.35 26.30
CA SER A 23 30.02 4.03 26.74
C SER A 23 31.02 4.11 25.58
N PRO A 24 31.99 5.05 25.59
CA PRO A 24 33.01 5.11 24.55
C PRO A 24 33.96 3.90 24.59
N ALA A 25 34.01 3.16 25.70
CA ALA A 25 34.79 1.92 25.81
C ALA A 25 34.10 0.78 25.07
N ASP A 26 32.78 0.66 25.22
CA ASP A 26 31.98 -0.40 24.59
C ASP A 26 31.88 -0.16 23.08
N GLN A 27 31.69 1.10 22.65
CA GLN A 27 31.78 1.49 21.23
C GLN A 27 33.10 1.00 20.61
N ARG A 28 34.24 1.34 21.23
CA ARG A 28 35.57 0.94 20.74
C ARG A 28 35.74 -0.58 20.71
N LEU A 29 35.25 -1.28 21.73
CA LEU A 29 35.31 -2.75 21.77
C LEU A 29 34.53 -3.36 20.60
N ILE A 30 33.30 -2.89 20.33
CA ILE A 30 32.49 -3.36 19.21
C ILE A 30 33.20 -3.09 17.89
N GLU A 31 33.75 -1.90 17.70
CA GLU A 31 34.52 -1.53 16.51
C GLU A 31 35.73 -2.46 16.31
N GLU A 32 36.50 -2.74 17.38
CA GLU A 32 37.62 -3.67 17.35
C GLU A 32 37.19 -5.08 16.95
N MET A 33 36.06 -5.56 17.47
CA MET A 33 35.52 -6.88 17.13
C MET A 33 35.13 -6.95 15.65
N LEU A 34 34.69 -5.85 15.05
CA LEU A 34 34.28 -5.78 13.65
C LEU A 34 35.45 -5.59 12.66
N ILE A 35 36.69 -5.39 13.15
CA ILE A 35 37.88 -5.30 12.30
C ILE A 35 38.00 -6.56 11.42
N GLY A 36 38.39 -6.34 10.15
CA GLY A 36 38.54 -7.39 9.14
C GLY A 36 37.22 -7.94 8.60
N SER A 37 36.08 -7.33 8.95
CA SER A 37 34.79 -7.58 8.31
C SER A 37 34.50 -6.55 7.22
N SER A 38 33.47 -6.81 6.40
CA SER A 38 32.94 -5.84 5.43
C SER A 38 31.97 -4.83 6.08
N ILE A 39 31.97 -4.70 7.41
CA ILE A 39 31.07 -3.81 8.14
C ILE A 39 31.84 -2.52 8.48
N THR A 40 31.33 -1.39 8.00
CA THR A 40 31.74 -0.04 8.39
C THR A 40 30.81 0.47 9.48
N THR A 41 31.38 1.09 10.51
CA THR A 41 30.64 1.54 11.71
C THR A 41 30.54 3.05 11.78
N GLU A 42 29.45 3.53 12.36
CA GLU A 42 29.29 4.89 12.89
C GLU A 42 28.69 4.76 14.28
N ALA A 43 29.20 5.50 15.25
CA ALA A 43 28.74 5.43 16.64
C ALA A 43 28.11 6.76 17.07
N VAL A 44 27.03 6.66 17.85
CA VAL A 44 26.33 7.78 18.50
C VAL A 44 26.06 7.42 19.96
N ALA A 45 26.01 8.44 20.83
CA ALA A 45 25.99 8.25 22.28
C ALA A 45 24.59 8.34 22.90
N SER A 46 23.55 8.60 22.09
CA SER A 46 22.19 8.77 22.58
C SER A 46 21.16 8.36 21.54
N LEU A 47 19.95 8.05 22.01
CA LEU A 47 18.82 7.74 21.15
C LEU A 47 18.46 8.95 20.27
N ALA A 48 18.52 10.17 20.82
CA ALA A 48 18.26 11.39 20.05
C ALA A 48 19.24 11.59 18.88
N GLU A 49 20.53 11.30 19.08
CA GLU A 49 21.52 11.32 18.00
C GLU A 49 21.27 10.22 16.97
N ALA A 50 20.84 9.03 17.40
CA ALA A 50 20.51 7.92 16.51
C ALA A 50 19.35 8.28 15.57
N GLU A 51 18.26 8.86 16.08
CA GLU A 51 17.13 9.34 15.26
C GLU A 51 17.59 10.40 14.26
N ALA A 52 18.33 11.40 14.73
CA ALA A 52 18.88 12.45 13.87
C ALA A 52 19.80 11.88 12.77
N ARG A 53 20.52 10.79 13.06
CA ARG A 53 21.41 10.15 12.09
C ARG A 53 20.66 9.25 11.09
N LEU A 54 19.66 8.50 11.55
CA LEU A 54 18.85 7.61 10.71
C LEU A 54 18.08 8.40 9.64
N SER A 55 17.60 9.60 9.96
CA SER A 55 16.93 10.49 9.01
C SER A 55 17.79 10.89 7.80
N ARG A 56 19.13 10.81 7.91
CA ARG A 56 20.07 11.09 6.81
C ARG A 56 20.20 9.93 5.81
N GLY A 57 19.60 8.77 6.09
CA GLY A 57 19.65 7.57 5.27
C GLY A 57 21.02 6.89 5.29
N ASN A 58 21.28 6.02 4.30
CA ASN A 58 22.53 5.28 4.03
C ASN A 58 22.98 4.21 5.05
N LEU A 59 22.24 4.02 6.14
CA LEU A 59 22.48 2.97 7.12
C LEU A 59 21.71 1.70 6.75
N GLU A 60 22.27 0.55 7.10
CA GLU A 60 21.71 -0.76 6.75
C GLU A 60 21.38 -1.63 7.95
N LEU A 61 21.90 -1.28 9.13
CA LEU A 61 21.70 -2.03 10.37
C LEU A 61 21.92 -1.08 11.56
N VAL A 62 21.18 -1.31 12.63
CA VAL A 62 21.40 -0.64 13.93
C VAL A 62 21.76 -1.69 14.97
N LEU A 63 22.78 -1.40 15.78
CA LEU A 63 23.07 -2.10 17.02
C LEU A 63 22.75 -1.14 18.18
N LEU A 64 21.68 -1.45 18.91
CA LEU A 64 21.10 -0.58 19.93
C LEU A 64 21.37 -1.11 21.33
N ASP A 65 22.03 -0.34 22.18
CA ASP A 65 22.01 -0.61 23.62
C ASP A 65 20.64 -0.25 24.24
N LEU A 66 20.08 -1.15 25.04
CA LEU A 66 18.87 -0.87 25.83
C LEU A 66 19.17 -0.10 27.13
N GLY A 67 20.45 0.00 27.52
CA GLY A 67 20.92 0.69 28.73
C GLY A 67 21.12 2.20 28.60
N LEU A 68 20.75 2.82 27.47
CA LEU A 68 20.99 4.23 27.21
C LEU A 68 20.35 5.16 28.27
N PRO A 69 21.02 6.25 28.68
CA PRO A 69 20.53 7.15 29.73
C PRO A 69 19.30 7.96 29.33
N ASP A 70 19.05 8.14 28.02
CA ASP A 70 17.93 8.91 27.47
C ASP A 70 16.75 8.04 26.99
N SER A 71 16.77 6.74 27.33
CA SER A 71 15.75 5.75 27.01
C SER A 71 15.51 4.83 28.20
N GLN A 72 14.32 4.22 28.32
CA GLN A 72 14.05 3.23 29.35
C GLN A 72 13.51 1.94 28.72
N GLY A 73 14.12 0.81 29.07
CA GLY A 73 13.69 -0.51 28.58
C GLY A 73 13.63 -0.57 27.05
N LEU A 74 12.46 -0.89 26.51
CA LEU A 74 12.25 -1.08 25.06
C LEU A 74 11.83 0.19 24.32
N ASP A 75 11.67 1.33 25.01
CA ASP A 75 11.18 2.58 24.39
C ASP A 75 12.06 3.03 23.23
N GLY A 76 13.38 2.91 23.36
CA GLY A 76 14.33 3.23 22.30
C GLY A 76 14.17 2.34 21.08
N LEU A 77 13.98 1.03 21.28
CA LEU A 77 13.70 0.10 20.17
C LEU A 77 12.41 0.49 19.44
N ILE A 78 11.33 0.75 20.19
CA ILE A 78 10.02 1.11 19.61
C ILE A 78 10.14 2.39 18.77
N ARG A 79 10.85 3.40 19.27
CA ARG A 79 11.06 4.67 18.56
C ARG A 79 11.88 4.49 17.29
N LEU A 80 12.99 3.75 17.35
CA LEU A 80 13.82 3.52 16.17
C LEU A 80 13.11 2.65 15.10
N LEU A 81 12.32 1.66 15.51
CA LEU A 81 11.50 0.88 14.58
C LEU A 81 10.45 1.75 13.86
N ALA A 82 9.90 2.75 14.54
CA ALA A 82 8.95 3.69 13.95
C ALA A 82 9.62 4.68 12.98
N GLU A 83 10.80 5.20 13.34
CA GLU A 83 11.56 6.16 12.53
C GLU A 83 12.17 5.50 11.27
N ALA A 84 12.66 4.27 11.39
CA ALA A 84 13.37 3.56 10.33
C ALA A 84 12.85 2.13 10.10
N PRO A 85 11.60 1.94 9.63
CA PRO A 85 10.96 0.62 9.54
C PRO A 85 11.61 -0.34 8.54
N GLY A 86 12.46 0.16 7.64
CA GLY A 86 13.22 -0.63 6.66
C GLY A 86 14.64 -0.98 7.09
N ILE A 87 15.04 -0.61 8.31
CA ILE A 87 16.38 -0.88 8.84
C ILE A 87 16.25 -1.90 9.98
N PRO A 88 16.90 -3.07 9.89
CA PRO A 88 16.92 -4.04 10.97
C PRO A 88 17.63 -3.48 12.20
N ILE A 89 17.13 -3.85 13.38
CA ILE A 89 17.71 -3.45 14.67
C ILE A 89 18.08 -4.72 15.44
N VAL A 90 19.33 -4.82 15.85
CA VAL A 90 19.83 -5.81 16.83
C VAL A 90 20.01 -5.08 18.15
N VAL A 91 19.51 -5.66 19.24
CA VAL A 91 19.63 -5.03 20.56
C VAL A 91 20.78 -5.63 21.37
N MET A 92 21.40 -4.83 22.22
CA MET A 92 22.37 -5.26 23.21
C MET A 92 21.73 -5.18 24.59
N THR A 93 21.87 -6.25 25.37
CA THR A 93 21.32 -6.34 26.73
C THR A 93 22.42 -6.56 27.77
N GLY A 94 22.18 -6.10 28.99
CA GLY A 94 23.05 -6.39 30.12
C GLY A 94 22.91 -7.83 30.63
N LEU A 95 23.87 -8.23 31.46
CA LEU A 95 24.06 -9.54 32.10
C LEU A 95 22.83 -10.17 32.82
N ARG A 96 21.77 -9.41 33.08
CA ARG A 96 20.61 -9.85 33.89
C ARG A 96 19.27 -9.78 33.16
N ASP A 97 19.31 -9.49 31.86
CA ASP A 97 18.13 -9.04 31.10
C ASP A 97 17.79 -9.96 29.92
N ASP A 98 17.90 -11.28 30.12
CA ASP A 98 17.47 -12.26 29.12
C ASP A 98 15.99 -12.11 28.76
N GLU A 99 15.14 -11.85 29.76
CA GLU A 99 13.71 -11.58 29.54
C GLU A 99 13.50 -10.34 28.66
N LEU A 100 14.24 -9.26 28.91
CA LEU A 100 14.19 -8.04 28.09
C LEU A 100 14.67 -8.29 26.64
N GLY A 101 15.68 -9.13 26.45
CA GLY A 101 16.11 -9.58 25.11
C GLY A 101 15.01 -10.31 24.34
N PHE A 102 14.30 -11.24 25.01
CA PHE A 102 13.16 -11.93 24.39
C PHE A 102 11.98 -10.99 24.11
N GLU A 103 11.71 -10.02 24.98
CA GLU A 103 10.68 -9.01 24.75
C GLU A 103 11.04 -8.10 23.56
N ALA A 104 12.31 -7.72 23.40
CA ALA A 104 12.78 -6.96 22.25
C ALA A 104 12.50 -7.70 20.92
N LEU A 105 12.72 -9.02 20.86
CA LEU A 105 12.37 -9.83 19.68
C LEU A 105 10.86 -9.79 19.38
N ARG A 106 10.02 -9.81 20.41
CA ARG A 106 8.55 -9.72 20.25
C ARG A 106 8.10 -8.34 19.75
N VAL A 107 8.83 -7.28 20.12
CA VAL A 107 8.57 -5.90 19.68
C VAL A 107 9.02 -5.67 18.23
N GLY A 108 10.02 -6.42 17.77
CA GLY A 108 10.47 -6.38 16.37
C GLY A 108 11.97 -6.25 16.17
N ALA A 109 12.79 -6.36 17.24
CA ALA A 109 14.22 -6.54 17.07
C ALA A 109 14.48 -7.82 16.25
N GLU A 110 15.47 -7.76 15.35
CA GLU A 110 15.84 -8.92 14.57
C GLU A 110 16.58 -9.96 15.41
N ASP A 111 17.43 -9.52 16.32
CA ASP A 111 18.24 -10.37 17.18
C ASP A 111 18.58 -9.63 18.47
N PHE A 112 19.10 -10.34 19.47
CA PHE A 112 19.70 -9.72 20.65
C PHE A 112 21.07 -10.34 20.98
N LEU A 113 21.95 -9.51 21.52
CA LEU A 113 23.28 -9.89 21.98
C LEU A 113 23.43 -9.50 23.44
N GLN A 114 23.88 -10.42 24.29
CA GLN A 114 24.34 -10.03 25.63
C GLN A 114 25.66 -9.28 25.51
N LYS A 115 25.84 -8.19 26.27
CA LYS A 115 27.08 -7.39 26.24
C LYS A 115 28.33 -8.23 26.54
N ASP A 116 28.23 -9.23 27.41
CA ASP A 116 29.34 -10.17 27.71
C ASP A 116 29.76 -11.02 26.50
N TRP A 117 28.84 -11.25 25.56
CA TRP A 117 29.12 -12.02 24.35
C TRP A 117 29.78 -11.19 23.25
N ILE A 118 29.87 -9.87 23.43
CA ILE A 118 30.59 -8.98 22.49
C ILE A 118 32.08 -9.35 22.43
N ALA A 119 32.63 -10.02 23.47
CA ALA A 119 34.00 -10.54 23.44
C ALA A 119 34.24 -11.63 22.36
N ASP A 120 33.18 -12.22 21.79
CA ASP A 120 33.29 -13.16 20.66
C ASP A 120 33.04 -12.44 19.32
N ALA A 121 34.14 -12.05 18.68
CA ALA A 121 34.12 -11.39 17.37
C ALA A 121 33.39 -12.19 16.28
N ALA A 122 33.41 -13.52 16.34
CA ALA A 122 32.75 -14.36 15.33
C ALA A 122 31.22 -14.34 15.54
N LEU A 123 30.78 -14.36 16.79
CA LEU A 123 29.37 -14.32 17.15
C LEU A 123 28.71 -12.99 16.72
N ILE A 124 29.30 -11.84 17.07
CA ILE A 124 28.73 -10.54 16.71
C ILE A 124 28.67 -10.37 15.18
N LYS A 125 29.73 -10.72 14.44
CA LYS A 125 29.74 -10.67 12.97
C LYS A 125 28.64 -11.53 12.35
N ARG A 126 28.41 -12.73 12.91
CA ARG A 126 27.39 -13.66 12.43
C ARG A 126 25.99 -13.16 12.73
N SER A 127 25.72 -12.70 13.95
CA SER A 127 24.42 -12.17 14.36
C SER A 127 24.01 -10.98 13.49
N LEU A 128 24.89 -9.98 13.34
CA LEU A 128 24.63 -8.80 12.52
C LEU A 128 24.34 -9.15 11.05
N ARG A 129 25.12 -10.09 10.47
CA ARG A 129 24.92 -10.52 9.08
C ARG A 129 23.60 -11.27 8.90
N PHE A 130 23.27 -12.17 9.82
CA PHE A 130 22.03 -12.94 9.76
C PHE A 130 20.80 -12.08 10.01
N ALA A 131 20.87 -11.10 10.92
CA ALA A 131 19.82 -10.12 11.13
C ALA A 131 19.51 -9.37 9.84
N LEU A 132 20.54 -8.87 9.16
CA LEU A 132 20.37 -8.15 7.90
C LEU A 132 19.84 -9.04 6.77
N GLU A 133 20.41 -10.23 6.58
CA GLU A 133 19.97 -11.16 5.53
C GLU A 133 18.51 -11.58 5.74
N ARG A 134 18.13 -11.92 6.98
CA ARG A 134 16.75 -12.26 7.34
C ARG A 134 15.80 -11.11 7.09
N HIS A 135 16.17 -9.89 7.48
CA HIS A 135 15.36 -8.71 7.24
C HIS A 135 15.14 -8.45 5.74
N ARG A 136 16.22 -8.50 4.94
CA ARG A 136 16.15 -8.34 3.48
C ARG A 136 15.28 -9.40 2.82
N LEU A 137 15.39 -10.66 3.25
CA LEU A 137 14.51 -11.72 2.76
C LEU A 137 13.05 -11.44 3.10
N ARG A 138 12.76 -10.99 4.33
CA ARG A 138 11.40 -10.65 4.77
C ARG A 138 10.83 -9.49 3.94
N LEU A 139 11.61 -8.44 3.70
CA LEU A 139 11.22 -7.32 2.83
C LEU A 139 11.01 -7.76 1.38
N ARG A 140 11.86 -8.63 0.83
CA ARG A 140 11.68 -9.17 -0.54
C ARG A 140 10.38 -9.94 -0.67
N VAL A 141 10.04 -10.77 0.32
CA VAL A 141 8.76 -11.49 0.34
C VAL A 141 7.61 -10.50 0.42
N GLN A 142 7.65 -9.52 1.31
CA GLN A 142 6.59 -8.50 1.43
C GLN A 142 6.43 -7.65 0.16
N ILE A 143 7.53 -7.28 -0.50
CA ILE A 143 7.49 -6.55 -1.77
C ILE A 143 6.88 -7.46 -2.85
N ALA A 144 7.30 -8.71 -2.96
CA ALA A 144 6.75 -9.65 -3.92
C ALA A 144 5.25 -9.91 -3.67
N GLU A 145 4.83 -10.04 -2.41
CA GLU A 145 3.43 -10.18 -2.02
C GLU A 145 2.64 -8.92 -2.40
N ARG A 146 3.15 -7.73 -2.07
CA ARG A 146 2.52 -6.46 -2.46
C ARG A 146 2.47 -6.27 -3.97
N GLU A 147 3.48 -6.69 -4.71
CA GLU A 147 3.49 -6.68 -6.17
C GLU A 147 2.47 -7.67 -6.72
N GLN A 148 2.35 -8.87 -6.14
CA GLN A 148 1.31 -9.83 -6.54
C GLN A 148 -0.09 -9.33 -6.21
N GLU A 149 -0.29 -8.70 -5.05
CA GLU A 149 -1.54 -8.05 -4.67
C GLU A 149 -1.83 -6.88 -5.59
N ALA A 150 -0.88 -6.00 -5.85
CA ALA A 150 -1.02 -4.89 -6.78
C ALA A 150 -1.32 -5.38 -8.20
N MET A 151 -0.65 -6.43 -8.68
CA MET A 151 -0.95 -7.09 -9.96
C MET A 151 -2.32 -7.76 -9.94
N ALA A 152 -2.76 -8.33 -8.82
CA ALA A 152 -4.10 -8.88 -8.68
C ALA A 152 -5.16 -7.77 -8.70
N LEU A 153 -4.91 -6.66 -8.01
CA LEU A 153 -5.75 -5.45 -8.03
C LEU A 153 -5.71 -4.76 -9.38
N GLU A 154 -4.60 -4.76 -10.11
CA GLU A 154 -4.53 -4.29 -11.50
C GLU A 154 -5.21 -5.28 -12.43
N ARG A 155 -5.19 -6.58 -12.18
CA ARG A 155 -6.05 -7.51 -12.93
C ARG A 155 -7.54 -7.27 -12.64
N ILE A 156 -7.86 -6.70 -11.48
CA ILE A 156 -9.22 -6.27 -11.10
C ILE A 156 -9.54 -4.87 -11.65
N GLY A 157 -8.58 -3.94 -11.69
CA GLY A 157 -8.76 -2.50 -11.98
C GLY A 157 -8.23 -2.03 -13.35
N GLY A 158 -7.15 -2.62 -13.83
CA GLY A 158 -6.68 -2.58 -15.21
C GLY A 158 -7.31 -3.72 -15.99
N VAL A 159 -8.45 -3.46 -16.63
CA VAL A 159 -9.11 -4.22 -17.70
C VAL A 159 -8.39 -5.50 -18.23
N ALA A 160 -8.21 -6.52 -17.39
CA ALA A 160 -8.74 -7.82 -17.73
C ALA A 160 -10.22 -7.65 -17.37
N LYS A 161 -11.12 -7.50 -18.33
CA LYS A 161 -11.78 -8.69 -18.89
C LYS A 161 -11.66 -9.90 -17.95
N VAL A 162 -12.11 -9.77 -16.71
CA VAL A 162 -12.80 -10.88 -16.06
C VAL A 162 -13.95 -11.17 -17.02
N ARG A 163 -13.68 -12.16 -17.87
CA ARG A 163 -14.63 -12.82 -18.75
C ARG A 163 -15.52 -13.66 -17.82
N ILE A 164 -16.23 -13.03 -16.89
CA ILE A 164 -17.60 -13.47 -16.67
C ILE A 164 -18.33 -12.80 -17.82
N SER A 165 -18.24 -13.46 -18.97
CA SER A 165 -18.89 -12.95 -20.14
C SER A 165 -20.39 -12.92 -19.84
N ALA A 166 -21.03 -11.83 -20.21
CA ALA A 166 -22.46 -11.85 -20.46
C ALA A 166 -22.82 -12.93 -21.53
N SER A 167 -21.84 -13.45 -22.29
CA SER A 167 -21.99 -14.66 -23.11
C SER A 167 -22.15 -15.97 -22.32
N ALA A 168 -21.81 -16.02 -21.03
CA ALA A 168 -22.24 -17.11 -20.14
C ALA A 168 -23.76 -17.06 -19.86
N PHE A 169 -24.41 -15.90 -20.12
CA PHE A 169 -25.84 -15.64 -20.00
C PHE A 169 -26.52 -15.18 -21.31
N GLY A 170 -25.83 -15.27 -22.46
CA GLY A 170 -26.36 -14.90 -23.78
C GLY A 170 -26.57 -13.40 -24.09
N LEU A 171 -26.14 -12.47 -23.24
CA LEU A 171 -26.33 -11.03 -23.45
C LEU A 171 -25.07 -10.39 -24.07
N LYS A 172 -25.24 -9.56 -25.10
CA LYS A 172 -24.14 -8.77 -25.70
C LYS A 172 -23.95 -7.46 -24.90
N PRO A 173 -22.72 -6.96 -24.69
CA PRO A 173 -22.48 -5.65 -24.07
C PRO A 173 -23.20 -4.52 -24.82
N LEU A 174 -23.64 -3.49 -24.11
CA LEU A 174 -24.43 -2.38 -24.65
C LEU A 174 -23.70 -1.67 -25.80
N ARG A 175 -22.39 -1.47 -25.66
CA ARG A 175 -21.54 -0.88 -26.71
C ARG A 175 -21.55 -1.65 -28.04
N ASP A 176 -21.81 -2.96 -27.98
CA ASP A 176 -21.79 -3.85 -29.13
C ASP A 176 -23.22 -4.07 -29.66
N SER A 177 -24.23 -4.05 -28.79
CA SER A 177 -25.63 -4.23 -29.16
C SER A 177 -26.30 -2.96 -29.66
N ASP A 178 -25.96 -1.80 -29.08
CA ASP A 178 -26.47 -0.48 -29.43
C ASP A 178 -25.41 0.60 -29.19
N PRO A 179 -24.46 0.78 -30.14
CA PRO A 179 -23.38 1.75 -30.02
C PRO A 179 -23.86 3.21 -29.92
N THR A 180 -25.00 3.52 -30.54
CA THR A 180 -25.59 4.86 -30.52
C THR A 180 -26.11 5.19 -29.13
N LEU A 181 -26.89 4.30 -28.54
CA LEU A 181 -27.37 4.48 -27.16
C LEU A 181 -26.23 4.48 -26.15
N PHE A 182 -25.20 3.64 -26.35
CA PHE A 182 -24.00 3.65 -25.52
C PHE A 182 -23.34 5.04 -25.51
N THR A 183 -23.21 5.66 -26.69
CA THR A 183 -22.63 7.00 -26.83
C THR A 183 -23.51 8.05 -26.15
N GLU A 184 -24.83 8.00 -26.32
CA GLU A 184 -25.77 8.93 -25.68
C GLU A 184 -25.71 8.85 -24.13
N ILE A 185 -25.68 7.63 -23.59
CA ILE A 185 -25.57 7.40 -22.15
C ILE A 185 -24.22 7.84 -21.62
N ARG A 186 -23.13 7.57 -22.35
CA ARG A 186 -21.78 8.06 -22.00
C ARG A 186 -21.73 9.57 -21.93
N ASP A 187 -22.27 10.26 -22.92
CA ASP A 187 -22.23 11.72 -22.96
C ASP A 187 -23.09 12.33 -21.85
N THR A 188 -24.26 11.75 -21.58
CA THR A 188 -25.12 12.14 -20.45
C THR A 188 -24.41 11.94 -19.12
N TYR A 189 -23.73 10.80 -18.94
CA TYR A 189 -22.95 10.52 -17.74
C TYR A 189 -21.76 11.47 -17.58
N GLY A 190 -21.05 11.80 -18.67
CA GLY A 190 -19.97 12.78 -18.68
C GLY A 190 -20.42 14.18 -18.23
N GLN A 191 -21.61 14.62 -18.65
CA GLN A 191 -22.20 15.88 -18.17
C GLN A 191 -22.45 15.86 -16.66
N ILE A 192 -22.94 14.74 -16.11
CA ILE A 192 -23.16 14.57 -14.68
C ILE A 192 -21.83 14.61 -13.91
N LEU A 193 -20.79 13.94 -14.42
CA LEU A 193 -19.45 13.97 -13.82
C LEU A 193 -18.87 15.38 -13.76
N ARG A 194 -19.02 16.16 -14.84
CA ARG A 194 -18.56 17.55 -14.88
C ARG A 194 -19.31 18.41 -13.85
N ALA A 195 -20.64 18.30 -13.80
CA ALA A 195 -21.45 19.02 -12.82
C ALA A 195 -21.13 18.60 -11.36
N ALA A 196 -20.79 17.34 -11.12
CA ALA A 196 -20.35 16.85 -9.83
C ALA A 196 -19.00 17.44 -9.41
N ALA A 197 -18.02 17.48 -10.32
CA ALA A 197 -16.73 18.12 -10.08
C ALA A 197 -16.87 19.63 -9.83
N GLU A 198 -17.74 20.32 -10.56
CA GLU A 198 -17.99 21.77 -10.40
C GLU A 198 -18.69 22.11 -9.08
N ARG A 199 -19.56 21.23 -8.56
CA ARG A 199 -20.25 21.42 -7.27
C ARG A 199 -19.28 21.64 -6.10
N GLN A 200 -18.13 20.95 -6.13
CA GLN A 200 -17.11 21.06 -5.09
C GLN A 200 -16.36 22.41 -5.13
N VAL A 201 -16.38 23.10 -6.27
CA VAL A 201 -15.69 24.37 -6.50
C VAL A 201 -16.64 25.58 -6.32
N TYR A 202 -17.90 25.46 -6.73
CA TYR A 202 -18.83 26.61 -6.84
C TYR A 202 -20.07 26.55 -5.91
N GLN A 203 -20.22 25.52 -5.06
CA GLN A 203 -21.35 25.35 -4.11
C GLN A 203 -22.77 25.41 -4.72
N VAL A 204 -22.92 25.20 -6.03
CA VAL A 204 -24.22 25.16 -6.70
C VAL A 204 -24.89 23.79 -6.47
N GLN A 205 -26.17 23.79 -6.07
CA GLN A 205 -26.95 22.55 -5.94
C GLN A 205 -27.40 22.05 -7.31
N HIS A 206 -26.66 21.11 -7.89
CA HIS A 206 -27.12 20.33 -9.04
C HIS A 206 -27.92 19.11 -8.57
N PRO A 207 -29.05 18.76 -9.20
CA PRO A 207 -29.85 17.58 -8.86
C PRO A 207 -29.20 16.29 -9.41
N ILE A 208 -27.94 16.05 -9.04
CA ILE A 208 -27.09 14.95 -9.53
C ILE A 208 -27.78 13.61 -9.28
N SER A 209 -28.32 13.40 -8.08
CA SER A 209 -29.02 12.17 -7.72
C SER A 209 -30.25 11.89 -8.59
N ASP A 210 -30.99 12.92 -9.02
CA ASP A 210 -32.15 12.74 -9.91
C ASP A 210 -31.71 12.41 -11.34
N GLN A 211 -30.62 13.03 -11.81
CA GLN A 211 -30.04 12.73 -13.12
C GLN A 211 -29.49 11.30 -13.17
N LEU A 212 -28.75 10.88 -12.13
CA LEU A 212 -28.26 9.51 -11.99
C LEU A 212 -29.39 8.49 -11.90
N ARG A 213 -30.49 8.83 -11.22
CA ARG A 213 -31.67 7.95 -11.14
C ARG A 213 -32.35 7.77 -12.50
N LYS A 214 -32.53 8.85 -13.27
CA LYS A 214 -33.07 8.78 -14.64
C LYS A 214 -32.17 7.94 -15.56
N LEU A 215 -30.86 8.14 -15.45
CA LEU A 215 -29.88 7.36 -16.20
C LEU A 215 -29.92 5.87 -15.82
N ALA A 216 -30.06 5.57 -14.52
CA ALA A 216 -30.24 4.20 -14.03
C ALA A 216 -31.54 3.56 -14.54
N ASP A 217 -32.64 4.31 -14.66
CA ASP A 217 -33.91 3.80 -15.21
C ASP A 217 -33.77 3.46 -16.70
N GLN A 218 -33.06 4.30 -17.49
CA GLN A 218 -32.75 4.01 -18.90
C GLN A 218 -31.88 2.76 -19.06
N LEU A 219 -30.82 2.66 -18.26
CA LEU A 219 -29.93 1.50 -18.21
C LEU A 219 -30.67 0.22 -17.80
N GLY A 220 -31.56 0.33 -16.81
CA GLY A 220 -32.40 -0.77 -16.35
C GLY A 220 -33.37 -1.26 -17.42
N PHE A 221 -33.97 -0.35 -18.19
CA PHE A 221 -34.89 -0.67 -19.28
C PHE A 221 -34.21 -1.52 -20.37
N VAL A 222 -32.97 -1.19 -20.73
CA VAL A 222 -32.18 -1.96 -21.71
C VAL A 222 -31.44 -3.15 -21.10
N ARG A 223 -31.70 -3.46 -19.82
CA ARG A 223 -31.07 -4.55 -19.07
C ARG A 223 -29.54 -4.46 -19.04
N ALA A 224 -29.02 -3.24 -18.94
CA ALA A 224 -27.59 -2.98 -18.82
C ALA A 224 -27.02 -3.69 -17.59
N SER A 225 -25.90 -4.36 -17.79
CA SER A 225 -25.15 -5.05 -16.74
C SER A 225 -24.24 -4.07 -16.01
N PRO A 226 -23.74 -4.42 -14.80
CA PRO A 226 -22.71 -3.64 -14.11
C PRO A 226 -21.46 -3.39 -14.98
N ARG A 227 -21.19 -4.28 -15.93
CA ARG A 227 -20.10 -4.11 -16.90
C ARG A 227 -20.34 -2.94 -17.86
N ASP A 228 -21.58 -2.78 -18.33
CA ASP A 228 -21.92 -1.68 -19.23
C ASP A 228 -21.71 -0.34 -18.53
N LEU A 229 -21.99 -0.26 -17.23
CA LEU A 229 -21.76 0.93 -16.40
C LEU A 229 -20.26 1.25 -16.28
N ILE A 230 -19.41 0.24 -16.10
CA ILE A 230 -17.95 0.42 -16.09
C ILE A 230 -17.43 0.87 -17.45
N ASP A 231 -17.92 0.26 -18.54
CA ASP A 231 -17.53 0.63 -19.91
C ASP A 231 -17.93 2.10 -20.20
N ILE A 232 -19.13 2.52 -19.77
CA ILE A 232 -19.60 3.91 -19.86
C ILE A 232 -18.72 4.86 -19.03
N HIS A 233 -18.41 4.49 -17.79
CA HIS A 233 -17.64 5.32 -16.88
C HIS A 233 -16.21 5.58 -17.37
N SER A 234 -15.51 4.53 -17.81
CA SER A 234 -14.16 4.63 -18.35
C SER A 234 -14.13 5.50 -19.61
N ALA A 235 -15.08 5.29 -20.52
CA ALA A 235 -15.17 6.08 -21.75
C ALA A 235 -15.49 7.55 -21.51
N ALA A 236 -16.30 7.86 -20.49
CA ALA A 236 -16.59 9.23 -20.09
C ALA A 236 -15.37 9.91 -19.45
N LEU A 237 -14.67 9.23 -18.54
CA LEU A 237 -13.45 9.78 -17.92
C LEU A 237 -12.39 10.11 -18.97
N GLU A 238 -12.15 9.23 -19.93
CA GLU A 238 -11.16 9.45 -21.00
C GLU A 238 -11.43 10.73 -21.80
N ILE A 239 -12.71 11.08 -22.01
CA ILE A 239 -13.11 12.31 -22.71
C ILE A 239 -12.98 13.53 -21.80
N GLU A 240 -13.51 13.44 -20.57
CA GLU A 240 -13.58 14.57 -19.64
C GLU A 240 -12.19 14.98 -19.10
N THR A 241 -11.21 14.08 -19.08
CA THR A 241 -9.85 14.38 -18.62
C THR A 241 -8.88 14.80 -19.73
N HIS A 242 -9.24 14.63 -21.01
CA HIS A 242 -8.31 14.76 -22.15
C HIS A 242 -7.73 16.17 -22.38
N SER A 243 -8.25 17.21 -21.72
CA SER A 243 -7.84 18.61 -21.99
C SER A 243 -7.94 19.52 -20.76
N VAL A 244 -7.84 18.96 -19.56
CA VAL A 244 -7.95 19.71 -18.30
C VAL A 244 -6.65 19.66 -17.50
N GLY A 245 -6.38 20.72 -16.73
CA GLY A 245 -5.17 20.79 -15.91
C GLY A 245 -5.13 19.70 -14.82
N PRO A 246 -3.93 19.33 -14.33
CA PRO A 246 -3.73 18.17 -13.43
C PRO A 246 -4.50 18.24 -12.09
N ALA A 247 -4.85 19.44 -11.63
CA ALA A 247 -5.69 19.62 -10.45
C ALA A 247 -7.17 19.29 -10.72
N HIS A 248 -7.68 19.64 -11.90
CA HIS A 248 -9.06 19.41 -12.30
C HIS A 248 -9.28 17.96 -12.75
N GLU A 249 -8.28 17.36 -13.39
CA GLU A 249 -8.25 15.93 -13.69
C GLU A 249 -8.42 15.06 -12.42
N ARG A 250 -7.64 15.36 -11.36
CA ARG A 250 -7.75 14.65 -10.08
C ARG A 250 -9.14 14.80 -9.44
N LEU A 251 -9.75 15.97 -9.57
CA LEU A 251 -11.09 16.24 -9.05
C LEU A 251 -12.14 15.39 -9.77
N ILE A 252 -12.11 15.35 -11.11
CA ILE A 252 -13.01 14.52 -11.94
C ILE A 252 -12.82 13.04 -11.62
N ILE A 253 -11.59 12.56 -11.46
CA ILE A 253 -11.30 11.16 -11.13
C ILE A 253 -11.85 10.78 -9.75
N ASN A 254 -11.66 11.65 -8.75
CA ASN A 254 -12.14 11.40 -7.40
C ASN A 254 -13.67 11.39 -7.34
N GLU A 255 -14.33 12.36 -7.97
CA GLU A 255 -15.80 12.39 -8.01
C GLU A 255 -16.40 11.30 -8.89
N GLY A 256 -15.67 10.87 -9.91
CA GLY A 256 -16.04 9.74 -10.75
C GLY A 256 -16.29 8.46 -9.97
N ARG A 257 -15.52 8.21 -8.90
CA ARG A 257 -15.66 7.03 -8.04
C ARG A 257 -16.96 7.06 -7.23
N ILE A 258 -17.34 8.22 -6.70
CA ILE A 258 -18.56 8.35 -5.90
C ILE A 258 -19.79 8.29 -6.83
N THR A 259 -19.72 8.99 -7.96
CA THR A 259 -20.80 9.07 -8.96
C THR A 259 -21.16 7.70 -9.53
N ILE A 260 -20.16 6.87 -9.87
CA ILE A 260 -20.41 5.53 -10.43
C ILE A 260 -21.02 4.58 -9.38
N LEU A 261 -20.61 4.67 -8.12
CA LEU A 261 -21.18 3.88 -7.02
C LEU A 261 -22.64 4.24 -6.76
N GLU A 262 -22.98 5.53 -6.82
CA GLU A 262 -24.36 5.99 -6.68
C GLU A 262 -25.25 5.50 -7.86
N LEU A 263 -24.73 5.59 -9.09
CA LEU A 263 -25.42 5.05 -10.28
C LEU A 263 -25.69 3.54 -10.16
N MET A 264 -24.70 2.77 -9.71
CA MET A 264 -24.85 1.34 -9.46
C MET A 264 -25.91 1.05 -8.39
N GLY A 265 -25.95 1.85 -7.31
CA GLY A 265 -26.97 1.75 -6.27
C GLY A 265 -28.39 1.96 -6.81
N TYR A 266 -28.58 2.96 -7.68
CA TYR A 266 -29.88 3.19 -8.33
C TYR A 266 -30.26 2.07 -9.30
N LEU A 267 -29.32 1.57 -10.09
CA LEU A 267 -29.59 0.46 -11.01
C LEU A 267 -29.92 -0.84 -10.26
N ALA A 268 -29.21 -1.14 -9.17
CA ALA A 268 -29.53 -2.28 -8.31
C ALA A 268 -30.94 -2.14 -7.69
N SER A 269 -31.32 -0.91 -7.32
CA SER A 269 -32.66 -0.60 -6.81
C SER A 269 -33.75 -0.76 -7.89
N TYR A 270 -33.47 -0.37 -9.14
CA TYR A 270 -34.35 -0.62 -10.28
C TYR A 270 -34.61 -2.12 -10.44
N TYR A 271 -33.56 -2.94 -10.50
CA TYR A 271 -33.71 -4.39 -10.65
C TYR A 271 -34.43 -5.03 -9.46
N ARG A 272 -34.14 -4.60 -8.23
CA ARG A 272 -34.86 -5.07 -7.04
C ARG A 272 -36.37 -4.83 -7.16
N ARG A 273 -36.80 -3.65 -7.61
CA ARG A 273 -38.22 -3.34 -7.84
C ARG A 273 -38.81 -4.18 -8.98
N TYR A 274 -38.06 -4.39 -10.07
CA TYR A 274 -38.50 -5.17 -11.22
C TYR A 274 -38.69 -6.67 -10.89
N TYR A 275 -37.75 -7.27 -10.16
CA TYR A 275 -37.81 -8.69 -9.76
C TYR A 275 -38.83 -8.96 -8.64
N VAL A 276 -39.01 -8.03 -7.70
CA VAL A 276 -40.07 -8.15 -6.68
C VAL A 276 -41.45 -7.94 -7.31
N GLY A 277 -41.58 -7.07 -8.32
CA GLY A 277 -42.80 -6.87 -9.09
C GLY A 277 -43.21 -8.06 -9.95
N SER A 278 -42.24 -8.76 -10.55
CA SER A 278 -42.51 -9.95 -11.39
C SER A 278 -42.87 -11.20 -10.58
N MET A 279 -42.35 -11.36 -9.36
CA MET A 279 -42.80 -12.39 -8.40
C MET A 279 -44.24 -12.17 -7.90
N GLY A 280 -44.72 -10.92 -7.84
CA GLY A 280 -46.10 -10.60 -7.43
C GLY A 280 -47.16 -10.90 -8.49
N ILE A 281 -46.79 -11.01 -9.77
CA ILE A 281 -47.74 -11.28 -10.87
C ILE A 281 -47.97 -12.78 -11.06
N GLN A 282 -46.99 -13.64 -10.73
CA GLN A 282 -47.18 -15.11 -10.76
C GLN A 282 -48.04 -15.65 -9.60
N ALA A 283 -48.21 -14.90 -8.52
CA ALA A 283 -49.00 -15.32 -7.36
C ALA A 283 -50.51 -14.97 -7.45
N ARG A 284 -50.97 -14.36 -8.55
CA ARG A 284 -52.40 -13.99 -8.75
C ARG A 284 -53.05 -14.65 -9.97
N GLY A 285 -52.38 -15.62 -10.60
CA GLY A 285 -52.85 -16.31 -11.80
C GLY A 285 -53.03 -17.82 -11.64
N ALA A 286 -53.23 -18.31 -10.42
CA ALA A 286 -53.57 -19.71 -10.12
C ALA A 286 -54.87 -19.76 -9.30
#